data_AF-A0A9Q1CFN4-F1
#
_entry.id   AF-A0A9Q1CFN4-F1
#
_cell.length_a   1.000
_cell.length_b   1.000
_cell.length_c   1.000
_cell.angle_alpha   90.00
_cell.angle_beta   90.00
_cell.angle_gamma   90.00
#
_symmetry.space_group_name_H-M   'P 1'
#
loop_
_entity.id
_entity.type
_entity.pdbx_description
1 polymer ?
#
loop_
_entity_poly.entity_id
_entity_poly.type
_entity_poly.pdbx_seq_one_letter_code
_entity_poly.pdbx_strand_id
1 'polypeptide(L)'
;MKFKVHTFRKVACEHLASIRKLNIKRLFKFSDGCGQRYKSRGPLSDISYALSNFEYPIVHNNFGSRHGKGASDGESAIIKSHASTAVKAGKAVMKDAYELYIYCRDNLTKDASDDTCSHY
;
A
#
# COMPACT_ATOMS: atom_id res chain seq x y z
N MET A 1 22.78 -0.38 1.54
CA MET A 1 21.70 -1.30 1.98
C MET A 1 21.05 -1.90 0.73
N LYS A 2 21.33 -3.16 0.38
CA LYS A 2 20.71 -3.82 -0.80
C LYS A 2 19.36 -4.40 -0.39
N PHE A 3 18.28 -3.90 -1.00
CA PHE A 3 16.92 -4.37 -0.73
C PHE A 3 16.80 -5.86 -1.07
N LYS A 4 16.21 -6.67 -0.16
CA LYS A 4 16.13 -8.15 -0.29
C LYS A 4 15.50 -8.61 -1.62
N VAL A 5 14.55 -7.86 -2.17
CA VAL A 5 13.88 -8.15 -3.44
C VAL A 5 14.83 -8.05 -4.64
N HIS A 6 15.74 -7.07 -4.63
CA HIS A 6 16.73 -6.90 -5.69
C HIS A 6 17.73 -8.08 -5.71
N THR A 7 18.19 -8.51 -4.53
CA THR A 7 19.07 -9.67 -4.39
C THR A 7 18.41 -10.94 -4.88
N PHE A 8 17.16 -11.20 -4.48
CA PHE A 8 16.40 -12.36 -4.95
C PHE A 8 16.28 -12.38 -6.48
N ARG A 9 15.90 -11.24 -7.07
CA ARG A 9 15.78 -11.11 -8.54
C ARG A 9 17.10 -11.46 -9.24
N LYS A 10 18.21 -10.91 -8.75
CA LYS A 10 19.53 -11.17 -9.34
C LYS A 10 19.85 -12.67 -9.34
N VAL A 11 19.69 -13.34 -8.19
CA VAL A 11 19.94 -14.78 -8.05
C VAL A 11 19.02 -15.61 -8.96
N ALA A 12 17.73 -15.27 -9.03
CA ALA A 12 16.78 -15.98 -9.88
C ALA A 12 17.16 -15.88 -11.36
N CYS A 13 17.50 -14.68 -11.83
CA CYS A 13 17.89 -14.46 -13.22
C CYS A 13 19.25 -15.07 -13.57
N GLU A 14 20.23 -15.02 -12.67
CA GLU A 14 21.50 -15.73 -12.82
C GLU A 14 21.30 -17.25 -12.92
N HIS A 15 20.40 -17.82 -12.10
CA HIS A 15 20.08 -19.24 -12.20
C HIS A 15 19.46 -19.58 -13.57
N LEU A 16 18.49 -18.79 -14.03
CA LEU A 16 17.82 -19.03 -15.32
C LEU A 16 18.77 -18.87 -16.52
N ALA A 17 19.66 -17.87 -16.50
CA ALA A 17 20.61 -17.63 -17.57
C ALA A 17 21.79 -18.63 -17.52
N SER A 18 22.45 -18.76 -16.39
CA SER A 18 23.72 -19.48 -16.29
C SER A 18 23.56 -20.98 -16.09
N ILE A 19 22.56 -21.40 -15.32
CA ILE A 19 22.32 -22.82 -15.00
C ILE A 19 21.33 -23.42 -16.00
N ARG A 20 20.20 -22.75 -16.24
CA ARG A 20 19.17 -23.25 -17.17
C ARG A 20 19.43 -22.90 -18.64
N LYS A 21 20.47 -22.09 -18.92
CA LYS A 21 20.88 -21.70 -20.28
C LYS A 21 19.75 -21.04 -21.09
N LEU A 22 18.85 -20.34 -20.42
CA LEU A 22 17.76 -19.63 -21.06
C LEU A 22 18.22 -18.26 -21.54
N ASN A 23 17.86 -17.90 -22.77
CA ASN A 23 18.08 -16.56 -23.31
C ASN A 23 16.94 -15.62 -22.84
N ILE A 24 17.20 -14.86 -21.78
CA ILE A 24 16.23 -13.93 -21.20
C ILE A 24 16.24 -12.62 -21.99
N LYS A 25 15.22 -12.42 -22.82
CA LYS A 25 15.07 -11.18 -23.63
C LYS A 25 14.38 -10.04 -22.89
N ARG A 26 13.55 -10.36 -21.89
CA ARG A 26 12.70 -9.40 -21.16
C ARG A 26 12.19 -10.01 -19.88
N LEU A 27 12.10 -9.19 -18.83
CA LEU A 27 11.48 -9.57 -17.56
C LEU A 27 10.15 -8.86 -17.39
N PHE A 28 9.07 -9.62 -17.17
CA PHE A 28 7.78 -9.08 -16.78
C PHE A 28 7.61 -9.18 -15.27
N LYS A 29 7.49 -8.04 -14.62
CA LYS A 29 7.20 -7.95 -13.19
C LYS A 29 5.75 -7.56 -13.01
N PHE A 30 5.03 -8.36 -12.24
CA PHE A 30 3.68 -8.07 -11.81
C PHE A 30 3.73 -7.70 -10.33
N SER A 31 3.24 -6.51 -9.97
CA SER A 31 3.12 -6.07 -8.57
C SER A 31 1.71 -5.63 -8.25
N ASP A 32 1.27 -5.98 -7.05
CA ASP A 32 -0.02 -5.56 -6.50
C ASP A 32 0.07 -4.11 -5.96
N GLY A 33 -0.96 -3.30 -6.24
CA GLY A 33 -1.09 -1.92 -5.79
C GLY A 33 -0.31 -0.89 -6.64
N CYS A 34 -0.98 0.20 -7.07
CA CYS A 34 -0.32 1.37 -7.67
C CYS A 34 0.27 2.32 -6.60
N GLY A 35 1.10 1.79 -5.68
CA GLY A 35 1.47 2.51 -4.46
C GLY A 35 2.93 2.95 -4.31
N GLN A 36 3.83 2.55 -5.22
CA GLN A 36 5.25 2.90 -5.12
C GLN A 36 5.69 3.89 -6.21
N ARG A 37 5.09 5.08 -6.18
CA ARG A 37 5.80 6.31 -6.53
C ARG A 37 5.92 7.28 -5.36
N TYR A 38 5.08 7.14 -4.32
CA TYR A 38 5.03 8.12 -3.22
C TYR A 38 6.00 7.81 -2.06
N LYS A 39 6.17 6.54 -1.69
CA LYS A 39 7.03 6.15 -0.55
C LYS A 39 8.51 5.96 -0.91
N SER A 40 8.83 5.59 -2.16
CA SER A 40 10.21 5.49 -2.62
C SER A 40 10.31 5.59 -4.15
N ARG A 41 11.42 6.18 -4.61
CA ARG A 41 11.79 6.23 -6.04
C ARG A 41 12.66 5.03 -6.46
N GLY A 42 13.02 4.15 -5.53
CA GLY A 42 13.86 2.98 -5.79
C GLY A 42 13.31 2.05 -6.89
N PRO A 43 12.02 1.67 -6.86
CA PRO A 43 11.44 0.82 -7.90
C PRO A 43 11.41 1.46 -9.29
N LEU A 44 11.26 2.80 -9.36
CA LEU A 44 11.38 3.54 -10.63
C LEU A 44 12.82 3.49 -11.14
N SER A 45 13.79 3.74 -10.26
CA SER A 45 15.22 3.63 -10.56
C SER A 45 15.58 2.22 -11.06
N ASP A 46 15.06 1.17 -10.41
CA ASP A 46 15.27 -0.22 -10.83
C ASP A 46 14.73 -0.52 -12.24
N ILE A 47 13.68 0.17 -12.68
CA ILE A 47 13.16 0.06 -14.06
C ILE A 47 14.04 0.87 -15.02
N SER A 48 14.38 2.11 -14.67
CA SER A 48 15.19 2.99 -15.51
C SER A 48 16.59 2.42 -15.77
N TYR A 49 17.20 1.81 -14.76
CA TYR A 49 18.51 1.16 -14.85
C TYR A 49 18.42 -0.35 -15.10
N ALA A 50 17.28 -0.83 -15.60
CA ALA A 50 17.08 -2.26 -15.86
C ALA A 50 18.14 -2.84 -16.80
N LEU A 51 18.38 -2.16 -17.93
CA LEU A 51 19.38 -2.59 -18.92
C LEU A 51 20.80 -2.60 -18.34
N SER A 52 21.18 -1.58 -17.58
CA SER A 52 22.53 -1.51 -17.01
C SER A 52 22.75 -2.49 -15.86
N ASN A 53 21.72 -2.78 -15.07
CA ASN A 53 21.84 -3.61 -13.87
C ASN A 53 21.57 -5.10 -14.12
N PHE A 54 20.81 -5.40 -15.17
CA PHE A 54 20.29 -6.75 -15.44
C PHE A 54 20.48 -7.20 -16.89
N GLU A 55 21.00 -6.36 -17.79
CA GLU A 55 21.23 -6.68 -19.21
C GLU A 55 19.96 -6.90 -20.06
N TYR A 56 18.77 -6.91 -19.44
CA TYR A 56 17.49 -7.02 -20.13
C TYR A 56 16.49 -5.96 -19.65
N PRO A 57 15.58 -5.53 -20.54
CA PRO A 57 14.52 -4.60 -20.18
C PRO A 57 13.52 -5.24 -19.21
N ILE A 58 13.03 -4.44 -18.27
CA ILE A 58 12.01 -4.83 -17.29
C ILE A 58 10.71 -4.10 -17.63
N VAL A 59 9.63 -4.85 -17.82
CA VAL A 59 8.27 -4.32 -17.90
C VAL A 59 7.61 -4.52 -16.54
N HIS A 60 7.25 -3.43 -15.88
CA HIS A 60 6.61 -3.49 -14.57
C HIS A 60 5.12 -3.16 -14.70
N ASN A 61 4.29 -4.18 -14.56
CA ASN A 61 2.85 -4.10 -14.56
C ASN A 61 2.36 -3.99 -13.11
N ASN A 62 1.65 -2.90 -12.81
CA ASN A 62 0.92 -2.78 -11.55
C ASN A 62 -0.51 -3.21 -11.81
N PHE A 63 -1.06 -4.06 -10.95
CA PHE A 63 -2.44 -4.48 -11.01
C PHE A 63 -3.07 -4.30 -9.63
N GLY A 64 -4.39 -4.04 -9.62
CA GLY A 64 -5.17 -3.91 -8.39
C GLY A 64 -5.01 -2.56 -7.66
N SER A 65 -6.15 -2.06 -7.15
CA SER A 65 -6.18 -1.19 -5.98
C SER A 65 -6.10 -2.11 -4.76
N ARG A 66 -4.88 -2.38 -4.29
CA ARG A 66 -4.70 -3.18 -3.08
C ARG A 66 -3.58 -2.60 -2.22
N HIS A 67 -3.94 -1.56 -1.47
CA HIS A 67 -3.89 -1.83 -0.04
C HIS A 67 -5.07 -2.76 0.22
N GLY A 68 -4.78 -4.01 0.59
CA GLY A 68 -5.72 -4.85 1.30
C GLY A 68 -6.05 -4.16 2.62
N LYS A 69 -6.90 -3.17 2.52
CA LYS A 69 -7.67 -2.60 3.60
C LYS A 69 -8.73 -3.66 3.88
N GLY A 70 -8.55 -4.48 4.91
CA GLY A 70 -9.64 -5.37 5.35
C GLY A 70 -10.90 -4.53 5.66
N ALA A 71 -12.05 -5.15 5.95
CA ALA A 71 -13.25 -4.40 6.35
C ALA A 71 -12.93 -3.32 7.42
N SER A 72 -12.04 -3.69 8.35
CA SER A 72 -11.49 -2.82 9.40
C SER A 72 -10.82 -1.53 8.91
N ASP A 73 -10.17 -1.50 7.75
CA ASP A 73 -9.46 -0.31 7.28
C ASP A 73 -10.38 0.78 6.70
N GLY A 74 -11.59 0.39 6.29
CA GLY A 74 -12.66 1.34 5.94
C GLY A 74 -13.29 1.91 7.20
N GLU A 75 -13.72 1.02 8.11
CA GLU A 75 -14.36 1.39 9.38
C GLU A 75 -13.44 2.22 10.28
N SER A 76 -12.19 1.78 10.46
CA SER A 76 -11.18 2.49 11.26
C SER A 76 -10.74 3.80 10.63
N ALA A 77 -10.81 3.95 9.30
CA ALA A 77 -10.55 5.23 8.65
C ALA A 77 -11.62 6.27 9.00
N ILE A 78 -12.89 5.86 9.08
CA ILE A 78 -14.00 6.75 9.49
C ILE A 78 -13.83 7.17 10.94
N ILE A 79 -13.61 6.22 11.85
CA ILE A 79 -13.36 6.49 13.27
C ILE A 79 -12.18 7.46 13.43
N LYS A 80 -11.06 7.17 12.76
CA LYS A 80 -9.84 7.98 12.84
C LYS A 80 -10.06 9.38 12.27
N SER A 81 -10.76 9.51 11.14
CA SER A 81 -11.02 10.79 10.49
C SER A 81 -11.87 11.69 11.37
N HIS A 82 -12.99 11.17 11.90
CA HIS A 82 -13.88 11.92 12.79
C HIS A 82 -13.21 12.32 14.09
N ALA A 83 -12.57 11.37 14.79
CA ALA A 83 -11.88 11.66 16.04
C ALA A 83 -10.77 12.71 15.83
N SER A 84 -9.97 12.56 14.77
CA SER A 84 -8.90 13.52 14.46
C SER A 84 -9.45 14.91 14.15
N THR A 85 -10.55 15.00 13.42
CA THR A 85 -11.17 16.27 13.05
C THR A 85 -11.78 16.96 14.25
N ALA A 86 -12.48 16.21 15.12
CA ALA A 86 -13.08 16.74 16.34
C ALA A 86 -12.02 17.29 17.30
N VAL A 87 -10.91 16.57 17.48
CA VAL A 87 -9.78 17.05 18.31
C VAL A 87 -9.14 18.29 17.71
N LYS A 88 -8.84 18.28 16.40
CA LYS A 88 -8.22 19.44 15.71
C LYS A 88 -9.11 20.68 15.71
N ALA A 89 -10.43 20.50 15.64
CA ALA A 89 -11.41 21.58 15.71
C ALA A 89 -11.67 22.07 17.15
N GLY A 90 -11.02 21.48 18.16
CA GLY A 90 -11.26 21.80 19.57
C GLY A 90 -12.65 21.39 20.08
N LYS A 91 -13.36 20.51 19.35
CA LYS A 91 -14.72 20.06 19.67
C LYS A 91 -14.76 18.89 20.65
N ALA A 92 -13.67 18.15 20.78
CA ALA A 92 -13.55 17.01 21.69
C ALA A 92 -12.13 16.88 22.22
N VAL A 93 -12.01 16.39 23.45
CA VAL A 93 -10.74 15.95 24.05
C VAL A 93 -10.88 14.45 24.30
N MET A 94 -9.97 13.66 23.74
CA MET A 94 -9.93 12.21 23.86
C MET A 94 -8.53 11.80 24.31
N LYS A 95 -8.41 11.33 25.54
CA LYS A 95 -7.13 11.04 26.20
C LYS A 95 -6.80 9.56 26.19
N ASP A 96 -7.82 8.71 26.10
CA ASP A 96 -7.68 7.27 26.12
C ASP A 96 -8.67 6.57 25.17
N ALA A 97 -8.59 5.24 25.12
CA ALA A 97 -9.44 4.42 24.28
C ALA A 97 -10.92 4.44 24.70
N TYR A 98 -11.20 4.67 25.98
CA TYR A 98 -12.57 4.70 26.49
C TYR A 98 -13.26 6.00 26.08
N GLU A 99 -12.58 7.14 26.18
CA GLU A 99 -13.09 8.42 25.69
C GLU A 99 -13.32 8.40 24.17
N LEU A 100 -12.45 7.73 23.39
CA LEU A 100 -12.67 7.50 21.96
C LEU A 100 -13.94 6.66 21.71
N TYR A 101 -14.14 5.58 22.48
CA TYR A 101 -15.33 4.74 22.38
C TYR A 101 -16.62 5.54 22.66
N ILE A 102 -16.64 6.33 23.74
CA ILE A 102 -17.79 7.19 24.08
C ILE A 102 -18.08 8.18 22.97
N TYR A 103 -17.05 8.85 22.44
CA TYR A 103 -17.21 9.76 21.31
C TYR A 103 -17.82 9.07 20.07
N CYS A 104 -17.32 7.88 19.72
CA CYS A 104 -17.83 7.13 18.58
C CYS A 104 -19.28 6.68 18.80
N ARG A 105 -19.62 6.19 19.99
CA ARG A 105 -21.00 5.82 20.34
C ARG A 105 -21.95 7.01 20.17
N ASP A 106 -21.56 8.19 20.66
CA ASP A 106 -22.44 9.35 20.71
C ASP A 106 -22.56 10.08 19.35
N ASN A 107 -21.60 9.91 18.44
CA ASN A 107 -21.52 10.68 17.19
C ASN A 107 -21.46 9.85 15.90
N LEU A 108 -21.14 8.55 15.99
CA LEU A 108 -20.92 7.66 14.83
C LEU A 108 -21.85 6.43 14.83
N THR A 109 -22.75 6.30 15.80
CA THR A 109 -23.81 5.28 15.78
C THR A 109 -24.92 5.73 14.84
N LYS A 110 -25.37 4.85 13.95
CA LYS A 110 -26.51 5.09 13.06
C LYS A 110 -27.71 4.29 13.53
N ASP A 111 -28.89 4.88 13.39
CA ASP A 111 -30.14 4.14 13.56
C ASP A 111 -30.33 3.16 12.39
N ALA A 112 -30.94 2.00 12.65
CA ALA A 112 -31.12 0.95 11.65
C ALA A 112 -31.97 1.38 10.44
N SER A 113 -32.70 2.49 10.56
CA SER A 113 -33.52 3.09 9.51
C SER A 113 -32.79 4.14 8.65
N ASP A 114 -31.56 4.51 9.03
CA ASP A 114 -30.79 5.55 8.34
C ASP A 114 -29.86 4.94 7.28
N ASP A 115 -30.33 4.94 6.03
CA ASP A 115 -29.62 4.42 4.85
C ASP A 115 -28.60 5.42 4.27
N THR A 116 -28.37 6.56 4.94
CA THR A 116 -27.33 7.48 4.48
C THR A 116 -25.95 6.86 4.67
N CYS A 117 -24.99 7.23 3.84
CA CYS A 117 -23.61 6.78 4.02
C CYS A 117 -22.83 7.82 4.85
N SER A 118 -22.11 7.41 5.90
CA SER A 118 -21.28 8.32 6.72
C SER A 118 -19.91 8.62 6.09
N HIS A 119 -19.76 8.45 4.77
CA HIS A 119 -18.54 8.80 4.06
C HIS A 119 -18.47 10.32 3.85
N TYR A 120 -17.37 10.92 4.31
CA TYR A 120 -16.85 12.22 3.86
C TYR A 120 -15.72 11.99 2.86
#